data_AF-A0A841F6S0-F1
#
_entry.id   AF-A0A841F6S0-F1
#
_cell.length_a   1.000
_cell.length_b   1.000
_cell.length_c   1.000
_cell.angle_alpha   90.00
_cell.angle_beta   90.00
_cell.angle_gamma   90.00
#
_symmetry.space_group_name_H-M   'P 1'
#
loop_
_entity.id
_entity.type
_entity.pdbx_description
1 polymer ?
#
loop_
_entity_poly.entity_id
_entity_poly.type
_entity_poly.pdbx_seq_one_letter_code
_entity_poly.pdbx_strand_id
1 'polypeptide(L)'
;MTDEKAKIAYSGAKTGSPGDLNFNFKGTDLRLLVSVNYSYSKKVAISIDGNVEYFSPYNQSIKDYNYNILIYEKTNLKMGVHEVKIWTVEPSTNTLGNDYRLYSIDVIGELTTEVPSIEQPGTDEPTEPEKPTEPEQPSSNRAILVVTMTTCLEKEFDLSMQEVNSFIDWYETKQAGSGKASYAIDKHENNKGPFKNRKDYILFDRILTFEVSEY
;
A
#
# COMPACT_ATOMS: atom_id res chain seq x y z
N MET A 1 -20.63 9.74 15.58
CA MET A 1 -20.93 9.25 14.23
C MET A 1 -20.10 7.99 14.06
N THR A 2 -20.76 6.85 14.01
CA THR A 2 -20.12 5.53 13.88
C THR A 2 -19.55 5.39 12.47
N ASP A 3 -18.23 5.21 12.37
CA ASP A 3 -17.57 4.77 11.15
C ASP A 3 -18.12 3.39 10.76
N GLU A 4 -19.05 3.39 9.81
CA GLU A 4 -19.50 2.18 9.16
C GLU A 4 -18.39 1.75 8.20
N LYS A 5 -17.44 0.97 8.72
CA LYS A 5 -16.51 0.20 7.87
C LYS A 5 -17.38 -0.55 6.87
N ALA A 6 -17.29 -0.19 5.59
CA ALA A 6 -17.98 -0.88 4.51
C ALA A 6 -17.61 -2.37 4.56
N LYS A 7 -18.47 -3.19 5.15
CA LYS A 7 -18.36 -4.65 5.11
C LYS A 7 -18.85 -5.06 3.73
N ILE A 8 -17.92 -5.38 2.83
CA ILE A 8 -18.28 -6.14 1.63
C ILE A 8 -18.80 -7.49 2.11
N ALA A 9 -20.11 -7.72 1.96
CA ALA A 9 -20.74 -8.99 2.26
C ALA A 9 -20.22 -10.05 1.28
N TYR A 10 -19.62 -11.12 1.81
CA TYR A 10 -19.31 -12.42 1.19
C TYR A 10 -19.13 -12.42 -0.35
N SER A 11 -17.91 -12.21 -0.83
CA SER A 11 -17.54 -12.42 -2.24
C SER A 11 -16.58 -13.62 -2.40
N GLY A 12 -16.76 -14.39 -3.47
CA GLY A 12 -16.00 -15.61 -3.73
C GLY A 12 -16.49 -16.34 -4.97
N ALA A 13 -15.72 -17.33 -5.43
CA ALA A 13 -16.10 -18.17 -6.56
C ALA A 13 -16.70 -19.49 -6.09
N LYS A 14 -17.87 -19.85 -6.61
CA LYS A 14 -18.38 -21.23 -6.51
C LYS A 14 -17.68 -22.10 -7.55
N THR A 15 -17.39 -23.35 -7.18
CA THR A 15 -16.83 -24.32 -8.13
C THR A 15 -17.70 -24.42 -9.37
N GLY A 16 -17.10 -24.30 -10.56
CA GLY A 16 -17.80 -24.40 -11.85
C GLY A 16 -18.49 -23.12 -12.33
N SER A 17 -18.30 -21.99 -11.64
CA SER A 17 -18.66 -20.65 -12.14
C SER A 17 -17.38 -19.83 -12.36
N PRO A 18 -17.32 -18.95 -13.38
CA PRO A 18 -16.09 -18.21 -13.72
C PRO A 18 -15.61 -17.27 -12.59
N GLY A 19 -16.51 -16.90 -11.67
CA GLY A 19 -16.17 -16.49 -10.31
C GLY A 19 -15.02 -15.49 -10.23
N ASP A 20 -15.05 -14.44 -11.04
CA ASP A 20 -14.10 -13.35 -10.99
C ASP A 20 -14.61 -12.26 -10.05
N LEU A 21 -13.76 -11.85 -9.11
CA LEU A 21 -14.01 -10.70 -8.24
C LEU A 21 -13.09 -9.57 -8.65
N ASN A 22 -13.69 -8.42 -8.92
CA ASN A 22 -12.97 -7.22 -9.31
C ASN A 22 -13.32 -6.08 -8.36
N PHE A 23 -12.33 -5.32 -7.92
CA PHE A 23 -12.52 -4.10 -7.13
C PHE A 23 -11.34 -3.16 -7.33
N ASN A 24 -11.56 -1.88 -7.05
CA ASN A 24 -10.50 -0.89 -7.06
C ASN A 24 -10.29 -0.34 -5.65
N PHE A 25 -9.06 0.05 -5.37
CA PHE A 25 -8.75 0.79 -4.14
C PHE A 25 -7.76 1.90 -4.45
N LYS A 26 -7.83 2.97 -3.67
CA LYS A 26 -6.85 4.04 -3.68
C LYS A 26 -5.99 3.93 -2.44
N GLY A 27 -4.73 3.58 -2.58
CA GLY A 27 -3.89 3.28 -1.41
C GLY A 27 -2.50 2.80 -1.77
N THR A 28 -1.79 2.27 -0.78
CA THR A 28 -0.43 1.73 -0.95
C THR A 28 -0.33 0.23 -0.64
N ASP A 29 -1.32 -0.30 0.09
CA ASP A 29 -1.28 -1.67 0.58
C ASP A 29 -2.63 -2.34 0.39
N LEU A 30 -2.60 -3.65 0.15
CA LEU A 30 -3.75 -4.54 0.09
C LEU A 30 -3.47 -5.80 0.91
N ARG A 31 -4.42 -6.16 1.79
CA ARG A 31 -4.44 -7.40 2.54
C ARG A 31 -5.76 -8.11 2.33
N LEU A 32 -5.70 -9.43 2.17
CA LEU A 32 -6.89 -10.28 2.03
C LEU A 32 -6.95 -11.29 3.17
N LEU A 33 -8.05 -11.26 3.92
CA LEU A 33 -8.42 -12.37 4.79
C LEU A 33 -9.37 -13.29 4.03
N VAL A 34 -8.97 -14.55 3.92
CA VAL A 34 -9.66 -15.54 3.10
C VAL A 34 -9.96 -16.77 3.95
N SER A 35 -11.15 -17.34 3.77
CA SER A 35 -11.47 -18.62 4.37
C SER A 35 -10.58 -19.71 3.76
N VAL A 36 -10.05 -20.62 4.57
CA VAL A 36 -9.29 -21.79 4.13
C VAL A 36 -10.07 -23.07 4.38
N ASN A 37 -10.00 -24.01 3.43
CA ASN A 37 -10.69 -25.29 3.54
C ASN A 37 -10.10 -26.33 2.58
N TYR A 38 -10.22 -27.61 2.90
CA TYR A 38 -9.80 -28.72 2.04
C TYR A 38 -10.57 -28.81 0.72
N SER A 39 -11.77 -28.20 0.65
CA SER A 39 -12.60 -28.19 -0.56
C SER A 39 -12.31 -27.00 -1.48
N TYR A 40 -11.39 -26.10 -1.12
CA TYR A 40 -11.08 -24.91 -1.89
C TYR A 40 -10.00 -25.17 -2.95
N SER A 41 -9.87 -24.23 -3.89
CA SER A 41 -8.87 -24.28 -4.96
C SER A 41 -7.45 -24.28 -4.38
N LYS A 42 -6.56 -25.01 -5.05
CA LYS A 42 -5.12 -25.01 -4.76
C LYS A 42 -4.40 -23.83 -5.40
N LYS A 43 -5.05 -23.12 -6.33
CA LYS A 43 -4.44 -22.03 -7.08
C LYS A 43 -5.48 -21.00 -7.51
N VAL A 44 -5.45 -19.87 -6.84
CA VAL A 44 -6.23 -18.68 -7.14
C VAL A 44 -5.26 -17.59 -7.56
N ALA A 45 -5.58 -16.86 -8.62
CA ALA A 45 -4.80 -15.73 -9.09
C ALA A 45 -5.35 -14.42 -8.52
N ILE A 46 -4.44 -13.48 -8.30
CA ILE A 46 -4.73 -12.08 -8.03
C ILE A 46 -3.88 -11.22 -8.95
N SER A 47 -4.48 -10.23 -9.60
CA SER A 47 -3.79 -9.22 -10.38
C SER A 47 -3.93 -7.86 -9.69
N ILE A 48 -2.84 -7.10 -9.58
CA ILE A 48 -2.85 -5.69 -9.20
C ILE A 48 -2.18 -4.91 -10.34
N ASP A 49 -2.97 -4.06 -11.01
CA ASP A 49 -2.54 -3.29 -12.19
C ASP A 49 -1.91 -4.16 -13.30
N GLY A 50 -2.50 -5.32 -13.53
CA GLY A 50 -2.04 -6.30 -14.51
C GLY A 50 -0.90 -7.22 -14.03
N ASN A 51 -0.27 -6.96 -12.88
CA ASN A 51 0.76 -7.83 -12.32
C ASN A 51 0.10 -9.00 -11.58
N VAL A 52 0.31 -10.22 -12.09
CA VAL A 52 -0.35 -11.44 -11.59
C VAL A 52 0.50 -12.18 -10.56
N GLU A 53 -0.11 -12.49 -9.43
CA GLU A 53 0.40 -13.32 -8.34
C GLU A 53 -0.63 -14.41 -7.99
N TYR A 54 -0.25 -15.33 -7.09
CA TYR A 54 -1.08 -16.49 -6.75
C TYR A 54 -1.12 -16.74 -5.24
N PHE A 55 -2.26 -17.23 -4.76
CA PHE A 55 -2.42 -17.76 -3.41
C PHE A 55 -3.24 -19.07 -3.43
N SER A 56 -3.19 -19.82 -2.33
CA SER A 56 -3.89 -21.10 -2.18
C SER A 56 -4.75 -21.12 -0.93
N PRO A 57 -6.08 -20.99 -1.04
CA PRO A 57 -7.00 -21.17 0.09
C PRO A 57 -7.23 -22.65 0.46
N TYR A 58 -6.66 -23.60 -0.32
CA TYR A 58 -6.68 -25.01 0.01
C TYR A 58 -5.87 -25.32 1.28
N ASN A 59 -6.50 -26.00 2.22
CA ASN A 59 -5.80 -26.59 3.37
C ASN A 59 -6.43 -27.95 3.73
N GLN A 60 -5.69 -29.03 3.51
CA GLN A 60 -6.16 -30.40 3.72
C GLN A 60 -6.64 -30.70 5.15
N SER A 61 -6.11 -29.97 6.14
CA SER A 61 -6.38 -30.21 7.56
C SER A 61 -7.66 -29.50 8.03
N ILE A 62 -8.16 -28.53 7.27
CA ILE A 62 -9.30 -27.70 7.64
C ILE A 62 -10.54 -28.20 6.90
N LYS A 63 -11.39 -28.94 7.61
CA LYS A 63 -12.64 -29.51 7.06
C LYS A 63 -13.87 -28.63 7.29
N ASP A 64 -13.84 -27.85 8.36
CA ASP A 64 -14.96 -26.99 8.77
C ASP A 64 -14.91 -25.64 8.07
N TYR A 65 -16.09 -25.06 7.88
CA TYR A 65 -16.28 -23.74 7.28
C TYR A 65 -16.21 -22.68 8.38
N ASN A 66 -15.04 -22.20 8.82
CA ASN A 66 -14.90 -20.99 9.68
C ASN A 66 -13.44 -20.56 9.98
N TYR A 67 -12.44 -20.94 9.17
CA TYR A 67 -11.05 -20.53 9.38
C TYR A 67 -10.66 -19.45 8.38
N ASN A 68 -10.46 -18.22 8.83
CA ASN A 68 -10.00 -17.10 7.99
C ASN A 68 -8.54 -16.76 8.35
N ILE A 69 -7.68 -16.62 7.35
CA ILE A 69 -6.28 -16.24 7.53
C ILE A 69 -5.92 -15.07 6.61
N LEU A 70 -4.93 -14.25 7.02
CA LEU A 70 -4.23 -13.35 6.09
C LEU A 70 -3.46 -14.23 5.10
N ILE A 71 -3.94 -14.30 3.86
CA ILE A 71 -3.37 -15.20 2.84
C ILE A 71 -2.57 -14.46 1.79
N TYR A 72 -2.84 -13.17 1.62
CA TYR A 72 -2.20 -12.32 0.64
C TYR A 72 -1.98 -10.93 1.24
N GLU A 73 -0.80 -10.39 1.00
CA GLU A 73 -0.39 -9.05 1.39
C GLU A 73 0.46 -8.45 0.28
N LYS A 74 0.08 -7.26 -0.17
CA LYS A 74 0.86 -6.41 -1.06
C LYS A 74 1.09 -5.09 -0.35
N THR A 75 2.35 -4.68 -0.28
CA THR A 75 2.78 -3.41 0.32
C THR A 75 3.57 -2.59 -0.68
N ASN A 76 3.84 -1.33 -0.34
CA ASN A 76 4.72 -0.43 -1.11
C ASN A 76 4.25 -0.20 -2.55
N LEU A 77 2.94 -0.22 -2.80
CA LEU A 77 2.39 0.25 -4.06
C LEU A 77 2.46 1.77 -4.11
N LYS A 78 2.71 2.33 -5.31
CA LYS A 78 2.65 3.78 -5.53
C LYS A 78 1.25 4.26 -5.21
N MET A 79 1.12 5.19 -4.25
CA MET A 79 -0.17 5.80 -3.90
C MET A 79 -0.93 6.23 -5.15
N GLY A 80 -2.05 5.56 -5.40
CA GLY A 80 -2.82 5.69 -6.63
C GLY A 80 -4.04 4.79 -6.59
N VAL A 81 -4.87 4.87 -7.63
CA VAL A 81 -5.99 3.94 -7.83
C VAL A 81 -5.45 2.69 -8.48
N HIS A 82 -5.61 1.56 -7.81
CA HIS A 82 -5.19 0.24 -8.26
C HIS A 82 -6.40 -0.59 -8.65
N GLU A 83 -6.30 -1.29 -9.77
CA GLU A 83 -7.29 -2.29 -10.19
C GLU A 83 -6.88 -3.67 -9.70
N VAL A 84 -7.78 -4.32 -8.96
CA VAL A 84 -7.59 -5.67 -8.44
C VAL A 84 -8.56 -6.63 -9.09
N LYS A 85 -8.03 -7.75 -9.61
CA LYS A 85 -8.82 -8.86 -10.17
C LYS A 85 -8.42 -10.15 -9.50
N ILE A 86 -9.38 -10.96 -9.11
CA ILE A 86 -9.15 -12.27 -8.47
C ILE A 86 -9.97 -13.31 -9.20
N TRP A 87 -9.35 -14.42 -9.60
CA TRP A 87 -10.03 -15.50 -10.31
C TRP A 87 -9.44 -16.87 -9.98
N THR A 88 -10.25 -17.90 -10.12
CA THR A 88 -9.81 -19.28 -9.96
C THR A 88 -8.95 -19.72 -11.17
N VAL A 89 -7.75 -20.24 -10.90
CA VAL A 89 -6.89 -20.84 -11.95
C VAL A 89 -7.13 -22.34 -12.03
N GLU A 90 -7.15 -23.01 -10.87
CA GLU A 90 -7.38 -24.45 -10.77
C GLU A 90 -8.65 -24.70 -9.97
N PRO A 91 -9.81 -24.92 -10.63
CA PRO A 91 -11.05 -25.21 -9.93
C PRO A 91 -10.90 -26.41 -8.99
N SER A 92 -11.55 -26.33 -7.84
CA SER A 92 -11.60 -27.42 -6.90
C SER A 92 -12.24 -28.64 -7.56
N THR A 93 -11.67 -29.81 -7.32
CA THR A 93 -12.30 -31.09 -7.72
C THR A 93 -13.52 -31.42 -6.87
N ASN A 94 -13.81 -30.64 -5.82
CA ASN A 94 -14.97 -30.79 -4.96
C ASN A 94 -16.15 -29.94 -5.51
N THR A 95 -17.12 -30.62 -6.13
CA THR A 95 -18.23 -30.00 -6.89
C THR A 95 -19.30 -29.33 -6.03
N LEU A 96 -19.28 -29.52 -4.71
CA LEU A 96 -20.24 -28.93 -3.77
C LEU A 96 -19.69 -27.70 -3.04
N GLY A 97 -18.46 -27.28 -3.36
CA GLY A 97 -17.70 -26.27 -2.64
C GLY A 97 -17.63 -24.87 -3.30
N ASN A 98 -16.84 -24.02 -2.67
CA ASN A 98 -16.36 -22.77 -3.27
C ASN A 98 -14.89 -22.98 -3.67
N ASP A 99 -14.42 -22.31 -4.71
CA ASP A 99 -12.99 -22.30 -5.05
C ASP A 99 -12.22 -21.37 -4.10
N TYR A 100 -12.84 -20.25 -3.71
CA TYR A 100 -12.35 -19.37 -2.65
C TYR A 100 -13.49 -18.54 -2.04
N ARG A 101 -13.27 -18.01 -0.84
CA ARG A 101 -14.22 -17.12 -0.15
C ARG A 101 -13.48 -16.03 0.60
N LEU A 102 -13.66 -14.78 0.18
CA LEU A 102 -13.12 -13.63 0.91
C LEU A 102 -13.94 -13.37 2.17
N TYR A 103 -13.22 -13.00 3.23
CA TYR A 103 -13.78 -12.60 4.50
C TYR A 103 -13.63 -11.09 4.72
N SER A 104 -12.43 -10.54 4.50
CA SER A 104 -12.20 -9.09 4.47
C SER A 104 -11.18 -8.70 3.42
N ILE A 105 -11.33 -7.45 2.99
CA ILE A 105 -10.37 -6.70 2.21
C ILE A 105 -9.94 -5.55 3.11
N ASP A 106 -8.65 -5.49 3.42
CA ASP A 106 -8.07 -4.41 4.20
C ASP A 106 -7.08 -3.67 3.31
N VAL A 107 -7.19 -2.35 3.27
CA VAL A 107 -6.30 -1.49 2.49
C VAL A 107 -5.73 -0.41 3.38
N ILE A 108 -4.49 -0.02 3.10
CA ILE A 108 -3.97 1.26 3.61
C ILE A 108 -4.36 2.33 2.58
N GLY A 109 -5.55 2.90 2.79
CA GLY A 109 -6.25 3.73 1.82
C GLY A 109 -7.76 3.56 1.93
N GLU A 110 -8.46 3.58 0.81
CA GLU A 110 -9.91 3.35 0.73
C GLU A 110 -10.30 2.55 -0.51
N LEU A 111 -11.37 1.76 -0.39
CA LEU A 111 -12.01 1.16 -1.56
C LEU A 111 -12.69 2.26 -2.37
N THR A 112 -12.62 2.14 -3.69
CA THR A 112 -13.14 3.18 -4.59
C THR A 112 -13.82 2.59 -5.81
N THR A 113 -14.69 3.38 -6.42
CA THR A 113 -15.26 3.11 -7.75
C THR A 113 -14.51 3.85 -8.86
N GLU A 114 -13.52 4.67 -8.51
CA GLU A 114 -12.58 5.26 -9.47
C GLU A 114 -11.86 4.13 -10.21
N VAL A 115 -11.67 4.30 -11.52
CA VAL A 115 -10.82 3.43 -12.33
C VAL A 115 -9.40 4.01 -12.36
N PRO A 116 -8.36 3.19 -12.48
CA PRO A 116 -7.00 3.70 -12.65
C PRO A 116 -6.96 4.71 -13.80
N SER A 117 -6.38 5.88 -13.55
CA SER A 117 -6.13 6.84 -14.61
C SER A 117 -5.12 6.20 -15.55
N ILE A 118 -5.59 5.81 -16.74
CA ILE A 118 -4.70 5.47 -17.84
C ILE A 118 -3.93 6.76 -18.11
N GLU A 119 -2.65 6.81 -17.76
CA GLU A 119 -1.75 7.81 -18.34
C GLU A 119 -1.79 7.55 -19.86
N GLN A 120 -2.70 8.21 -20.57
CA GLN A 120 -2.63 8.26 -22.03
C GLN A 120 -1.29 8.89 -22.37
N PRO A 121 -0.48 8.30 -23.27
CA PRO A 121 0.64 9.02 -23.85
C PRO A 121 0.04 10.20 -24.63
N GLY A 122 0.02 11.37 -24.01
CA GLY A 122 -0.43 12.60 -24.63
C GLY A 122 0.53 12.97 -25.76
N THR A 123 -0.01 13.11 -26.96
CA THR A 123 0.62 13.83 -28.06
C THR A 123 0.90 15.26 -27.63
N ASP A 124 2.18 15.58 -27.41
CA ASP A 124 2.66 16.95 -27.24
C ASP A 124 2.50 17.72 -28.56
N GLU A 125 1.63 18.72 -28.59
CA GLU A 125 1.75 19.83 -29.54
C GLU A 125 2.69 20.89 -28.92
N PRO A 126 3.58 21.50 -29.72
CA PRO A 126 4.81 22.09 -29.23
C PRO A 126 4.54 23.43 -28.54
N THR A 127 4.73 23.45 -27.22
CA THR A 127 4.98 24.71 -26.52
C THR A 127 6.50 24.92 -26.49
N GLU A 128 6.91 26.12 -26.89
CA GLU A 128 8.28 26.63 -27.03
C GLU A 128 9.23 26.17 -25.91
N PRO A 129 10.50 25.82 -26.23
CA PRO A 129 11.37 25.18 -25.25
C PRO A 129 11.76 26.15 -24.14
N GLU A 130 11.16 26.00 -22.97
CA GLU A 130 11.82 26.41 -21.75
C GLU A 130 13.09 25.56 -21.60
N LYS A 131 14.21 26.25 -21.54
CA LYS A 131 15.56 25.73 -21.38
C LYS A 131 15.57 24.58 -20.34
N PRO A 132 16.19 23.42 -20.63
CA PRO A 132 16.25 22.34 -19.66
C PRO A 132 16.95 22.82 -18.39
N THR A 133 16.24 22.77 -17.26
CA THR A 133 16.90 22.71 -15.96
C THR A 133 17.55 21.33 -15.91
N GLU A 134 18.86 21.32 -16.09
CA GLU A 134 19.72 20.16 -15.88
C GLU A 134 19.38 19.53 -14.51
N PRO A 135 19.25 18.19 -14.39
CA PRO A 135 19.09 17.57 -13.10
C PRO A 135 20.28 18.00 -12.24
N GLU A 136 20.01 18.73 -11.15
CA GLU A 136 21.05 19.06 -10.18
C GLU A 136 21.71 17.74 -9.75
N GLN A 137 22.96 17.58 -10.15
CA GLN A 137 23.87 16.58 -9.60
C GLN A 137 23.74 16.66 -8.07
N PRO A 138 23.60 15.54 -7.32
CA PRO A 138 23.34 15.60 -5.89
C PRO A 138 24.38 16.51 -5.26
N SER A 139 23.89 17.63 -4.70
CA SER A 139 24.67 18.42 -3.76
C SER A 139 25.13 17.42 -2.70
N SER A 140 26.44 17.37 -2.44
CA SER A 140 27.11 16.39 -1.56
C SER A 140 26.73 16.56 -0.07
N ASN A 141 25.51 17.00 0.21
CA ASN A 141 25.01 17.40 1.51
C ASN A 141 23.50 17.10 1.66
N ARG A 142 22.98 16.14 0.88
CA ARG A 142 21.61 15.60 1.00
C ARG A 142 21.66 14.14 1.38
N ALA A 143 20.60 13.66 2.01
CA ALA A 143 20.44 12.27 2.40
C ALA A 143 18.98 11.84 2.31
N ILE A 144 18.78 10.54 2.10
CA ILE A 144 17.48 9.90 2.23
C ILE A 144 17.28 9.52 3.69
N LEU A 145 16.26 10.09 4.32
CA LEU A 145 15.76 9.68 5.64
C LEU A 145 14.55 8.77 5.43
N VAL A 146 14.66 7.50 5.80
CA VAL A 146 13.53 6.56 5.87
C VAL A 146 13.11 6.43 7.32
N VAL A 147 11.88 6.82 7.65
CA VAL A 147 11.30 6.62 8.99
C VAL A 147 10.32 5.46 8.92
N THR A 148 10.65 4.35 9.57
CA THR A 148 9.73 3.22 9.76
C THR A 148 8.90 3.46 11.00
N MET A 149 7.59 3.61 10.84
CA MET A 149 6.66 3.80 11.94
C MET A 149 6.37 2.47 12.67
N THR A 150 5.78 2.50 13.86
CA THR A 150 5.35 1.30 14.62
C THR A 150 4.27 0.49 13.91
N THR A 151 3.65 1.05 12.89
CA THR A 151 2.75 0.36 11.95
C THR A 151 3.50 -0.31 10.78
N CYS A 152 4.83 -0.29 10.80
CA CYS A 152 5.71 -0.65 9.69
C CYS A 152 5.54 0.20 8.42
N LEU A 153 4.81 1.32 8.50
CA LEU A 153 4.74 2.30 7.40
C LEU A 153 6.08 2.99 7.28
N GLU A 154 6.71 2.90 6.11
CA GLU A 154 7.91 3.67 5.80
C GLU A 154 7.54 5.02 5.21
N LYS A 155 8.20 6.06 5.71
CA LYS A 155 8.13 7.42 5.17
C LYS A 155 9.53 7.80 4.72
N GLU A 156 9.70 7.94 3.41
CA GLU A 156 10.94 8.37 2.80
C GLU A 156 10.93 9.88 2.56
N PHE A 157 12.03 10.53 2.92
CA PHE A 157 12.25 11.95 2.71
C PHE A 157 13.64 12.17 2.13
N ASP A 158 13.71 12.90 1.02
CA ASP A 158 14.96 13.47 0.53
C ASP A 158 15.16 14.83 1.24
N LEU A 159 16.17 14.92 2.10
CA LEU A 159 16.42 16.05 2.99
C LEU A 159 17.86 16.55 2.86
N SER A 160 18.09 17.80 3.23
CA SER A 160 19.47 18.26 3.49
C SER A 160 20.01 17.62 4.78
N MET A 161 21.34 17.46 4.89
CA MET A 161 21.96 16.96 6.12
C MET A 161 21.65 17.82 7.35
N GLN A 162 21.41 19.12 7.18
CA GLN A 162 20.96 19.99 8.27
C GLN A 162 19.60 19.56 8.83
N GLU A 163 18.67 19.19 7.95
CA GLU A 163 17.33 18.76 8.34
C GLU A 163 17.34 17.35 8.93
N VAL A 164 18.18 16.46 8.39
CA VAL A 164 18.41 15.13 8.97
C VAL A 164 18.97 15.24 10.39
N ASN A 165 20.02 16.05 10.58
CA ASN A 165 20.59 16.29 11.91
C ASN A 165 19.56 16.91 12.87
N SER A 166 18.74 17.84 12.39
CA SER A 166 17.66 18.43 13.19
C SER A 166 16.60 17.39 13.60
N PHE A 167 16.29 16.42 12.74
CA PHE A 167 15.41 15.29 13.06
C PHE A 167 16.04 14.36 14.12
N ILE A 168 17.31 14.00 13.95
CA ILE A 168 18.05 13.15 14.90
C ILE A 168 18.14 13.83 16.27
N ASP A 169 18.53 15.11 16.32
CA ASP A 169 18.63 15.88 17.56
C ASP A 169 17.28 15.95 18.29
N TRP A 170 16.18 16.15 17.55
CA TRP A 170 14.84 16.10 18.12
C TRP A 170 14.52 14.72 18.71
N TYR A 171 14.81 13.65 17.98
CA TYR A 171 14.55 12.27 18.41
C TYR A 171 15.33 11.95 19.69
N GLU A 172 16.63 12.21 19.72
CA GLU A 172 17.50 11.95 20.88
C GLU A 172 17.12 12.82 22.09
N THR A 173 16.78 14.09 21.88
CA THR A 173 16.26 14.96 22.95
C THR A 173 14.98 14.39 23.55
N LYS A 174 14.10 13.85 22.69
CA LYS A 174 12.84 13.25 23.13
C LYS A 174 13.05 11.92 23.85
N GLN A 175 13.96 11.10 23.36
CA GLN A 175 14.40 9.85 23.97
C GLN A 175 15.05 10.06 25.35
N ALA A 176 15.78 11.17 25.53
CA ALA A 176 16.32 11.61 26.83
C ALA A 176 15.25 12.12 27.81
N GLY A 177 13.95 12.08 27.44
CA GLY A 177 12.82 12.42 28.31
C GLY A 177 12.41 13.90 28.26
N SER A 178 13.01 14.71 27.40
CA SER A 178 12.72 16.14 27.25
C SER A 178 12.10 16.46 25.89
N GLY A 179 11.86 17.72 25.52
CA GLY A 179 11.45 18.08 24.16
C GLY A 179 10.03 17.70 23.72
N LYS A 180 9.72 18.06 22.46
CA LYS A 180 8.38 17.95 21.85
C LYS A 180 8.05 16.51 21.47
N ALA A 181 6.78 16.11 21.59
CA ALA A 181 6.31 14.79 21.18
C ALA A 181 6.18 14.60 19.66
N SER A 182 6.32 15.68 18.88
CA SER A 182 6.23 15.65 17.43
C SER A 182 7.30 16.52 16.76
N TYR A 183 7.65 16.14 15.54
CA TYR A 183 8.54 16.87 14.64
C TYR A 183 7.88 17.06 13.28
N ALA A 184 8.03 18.23 12.68
CA ALA A 184 7.43 18.55 11.39
C ALA A 184 8.53 18.54 10.32
N ILE A 185 8.47 17.59 9.40
CA ILE A 185 9.37 17.49 8.24
C ILE A 185 8.70 18.23 7.07
N ASP A 186 9.43 19.16 6.44
CA ASP A 186 8.93 19.85 5.23
C ASP A 186 8.96 18.90 4.03
N LYS A 187 7.93 18.94 3.18
CA LYS A 187 7.84 18.10 1.98
C LYS A 187 8.53 18.71 0.77
N HIS A 188 9.07 19.93 0.87
CA HIS A 188 9.83 20.60 -0.20
C HIS A 188 9.11 20.50 -1.56
N GLU A 189 9.83 20.08 -2.59
CA GLU A 189 9.35 19.89 -3.95
C GLU A 189 8.22 18.84 -4.07
N ASN A 190 8.03 17.98 -3.07
CA ASN A 190 6.91 17.02 -3.03
C ASN A 190 5.61 17.63 -2.46
N ASN A 191 5.54 18.96 -2.36
CA ASN A 191 4.34 19.70 -1.99
C ASN A 191 3.34 19.77 -3.18
N LYS A 192 2.69 18.65 -3.49
CA LYS A 192 1.71 18.54 -4.59
C LYS A 192 0.35 19.16 -4.24
N GLY A 193 -0.13 20.07 -5.10
CA GLY A 193 -1.43 20.76 -5.00
C GLY A 193 -1.30 22.25 -4.68
N PRO A 194 -2.42 23.01 -4.51
CA PRO A 194 -2.39 24.47 -4.34
C PRO A 194 -2.01 24.87 -2.89
N PHE A 195 -1.02 24.21 -2.30
CA PHE A 195 -0.60 24.43 -0.93
C PHE A 195 0.69 25.25 -0.91
N LYS A 196 0.76 26.28 -0.06
CA LYS A 196 1.96 27.12 0.08
C LYS A 196 3.10 26.43 0.85
N ASN A 197 2.76 25.51 1.73
CA ASN A 197 3.69 24.68 2.49
C ASN A 197 2.94 23.42 2.92
N ARG A 198 3.61 22.26 2.88
CA ARG A 198 3.09 21.00 3.40
C ARG A 198 4.16 20.35 4.26
N LYS A 199 3.79 20.00 5.50
CA LYS A 199 4.65 19.28 6.43
C LYS A 199 4.05 17.95 6.84
N ASP A 200 4.91 16.95 7.01
CA ASP A 200 4.56 15.70 7.66
C ASP A 200 4.96 15.76 9.13
N TYR A 201 3.99 15.56 10.01
CA TYR A 201 4.24 15.50 11.45
C TYR A 201 4.52 14.05 11.86
N ILE A 202 5.73 13.80 12.36
CA ILE A 202 6.15 12.53 12.90
C ILE A 202 5.96 12.57 14.43
N LEU A 203 5.31 11.54 14.97
CA LEU A 203 5.12 11.39 16.41
C LEU A 203 6.21 10.47 16.96
N PHE A 204 6.88 10.90 18.03
CA PHE A 204 7.99 10.16 18.62
C PHE A 204 7.61 8.74 19.04
N ASP A 205 6.45 8.57 19.70
CA ASP A 205 5.94 7.27 20.17
C ASP A 205 5.52 6.32 19.03
N ARG A 206 5.54 6.81 17.78
CA ARG A 206 5.16 6.05 16.58
C ARG A 206 6.33 5.73 15.68
N ILE A 207 7.57 6.05 16.05
CA ILE A 207 8.76 5.63 15.30
C ILE A 207 9.19 4.25 15.81
N LEU A 208 9.36 3.29 14.90
CA LEU A 208 9.96 1.99 15.17
C LEU A 208 11.48 2.04 14.95
N THR A 209 11.90 2.53 13.79
CA THR A 209 13.31 2.75 13.42
C THR A 209 13.41 3.87 12.39
N PHE A 210 14.61 4.39 12.16
CA PHE A 210 14.89 5.22 10.99
C PHE A 210 16.26 4.89 10.40
N GLU A 211 16.41 5.12 9.10
CA GLU A 211 17.65 4.94 8.34
C GLU A 211 18.03 6.26 7.68
N VAL A 212 19.32 6.56 7.63
CA VAL A 212 19.89 7.71 6.91
C VAL A 212 20.89 7.18 5.88
N SER A 213 20.65 7.50 4.60
CA SER A 213 21.52 7.16 3.48
C SER A 213 22.06 8.44 2.82
N GLU A 214 23.36 8.70 2.98
CA GLU A 214 24.07 9.87 2.43
C GLU A 214 24.61 9.60 1.01
N TYR A 215 24.72 10.65 0.17
CA TYR A 215 25.23 10.58 -1.21
C TYR A 215 26.66 11.13 -1.38
#